data_AF-A0A9E2R5Q9-F1
#
_entry.id   AF-A0A9E2R5Q9-F1
#
_cell.length_a   1.000
_cell.length_b   1.000
_cell.length_c   1.000
_cell.angle_alpha   90.00
_cell.angle_beta   90.00
_cell.angle_gamma   90.00
#
_symmetry.space_group_name_H-M   'P 1'
#
loop_
_entity.id
_entity.type
_entity.pdbx_description
1 polymer ?
#
loop_
_entity_poly.entity_id
_entity_poly.type
_entity_poly.pdbx_seq_one_letter_code
_entity_poly.pdbx_strand_id
1 'polypeptide(L)'
;IRTGFDFDAVKRKDCRSASEYLRSEWAFWRHTAEKYGFGRTELLPIKSTGEAVAEYVGKYIGKHIGNRLPQDKGARLVRYSRGTNRATARFSWCTPGAALWRTKLGLLCRALGLTSDNYTEKFREWYGARWSHTLAPIVESLRPLQYPSHRAMQNDYPALTPPPKYTRSDPDSNPNTGPWANPFPEEARQSQIRAWAAALDERERRQPRNNRRTDAARRTSTTGFSALRAWSPNIAWIAQTANDG
;
A
#
# COMPACT_ATOMS: atom_id res chain seq x y z
N ILE A 1 -14.22 32.92 -4.56
CA ILE A 1 -14.73 32.74 -5.94
C ILE A 1 -15.39 34.05 -6.33
N ARG A 2 -14.98 34.65 -7.45
CA ARG A 2 -15.16 36.09 -7.72
C ARG A 2 -16.63 36.46 -7.87
N THR A 3 -17.04 37.47 -7.12
CA THR A 3 -18.30 38.19 -7.25
C THR A 3 -18.19 39.18 -8.42
N GLY A 4 -19.18 39.22 -9.32
CA GLY A 4 -19.24 40.20 -10.42
C GLY A 4 -19.47 39.63 -11.83
N PHE A 5 -19.36 38.31 -12.04
CA PHE A 5 -19.72 37.68 -13.31
C PHE A 5 -21.21 37.33 -13.33
N ASP A 6 -21.95 37.89 -14.29
CA ASP A 6 -23.38 37.62 -14.46
C ASP A 6 -23.58 36.43 -15.41
N PHE A 7 -23.87 35.27 -14.83
CA PHE A 7 -24.09 34.02 -15.56
C PHE A 7 -25.37 34.06 -16.43
N ASP A 8 -26.40 34.77 -15.99
CA ASP A 8 -27.67 34.82 -16.69
C ASP A 8 -27.59 35.76 -17.90
N ALA A 9 -26.86 36.88 -17.78
CA ALA A 9 -26.54 37.75 -18.91
C ALA A 9 -25.79 36.99 -20.01
N VAL A 10 -24.77 36.22 -19.65
CA VAL A 10 -23.98 35.44 -20.62
C VAL A 10 -24.82 34.36 -21.30
N LYS A 11 -25.77 33.75 -20.58
CA LYS A 11 -26.74 32.82 -21.17
C LYS A 11 -27.65 33.50 -22.21
N ARG A 12 -27.94 34.79 -22.04
CA ARG A 12 -28.63 35.67 -23.00
C ARG A 12 -27.70 36.26 -24.06
N LYS A 13 -26.45 35.78 -24.18
CA LYS A 13 -25.38 36.29 -25.07
C LYS A 13 -24.85 37.68 -24.71
N ASP A 14 -25.15 38.20 -23.53
CA ASP A 14 -24.56 39.45 -23.02
C ASP A 14 -23.32 39.16 -22.19
N CYS A 15 -22.16 39.52 -22.74
CA CYS A 15 -20.85 39.23 -22.16
C CYS A 15 -20.18 40.44 -21.48
N ARG A 16 -20.93 41.53 -21.23
CA ARG A 16 -20.35 42.78 -20.68
C ARG A 16 -19.80 42.63 -19.26
N SER A 17 -20.33 41.71 -18.47
CA SER A 17 -19.85 41.38 -17.12
C SER A 17 -18.55 40.54 -17.12
N ALA A 18 -18.11 40.05 -18.29
CA ALA A 18 -16.89 39.27 -18.43
C ALA A 18 -15.64 40.16 -18.51
N SER A 19 -14.59 39.79 -17.77
CA SER A 19 -13.31 40.47 -17.88
C SER A 19 -12.73 40.34 -19.29
N GLU A 20 -11.88 41.29 -19.68
CA GLU A 20 -11.18 41.24 -20.97
C GLU A 20 -10.39 39.94 -21.16
N TYR A 21 -9.70 39.48 -20.11
CA TYR A 21 -8.99 38.20 -20.10
C TYR A 21 -9.90 37.00 -20.38
N LEU A 22 -11.10 36.96 -19.79
CA LEU A 22 -12.03 35.85 -20.05
C LEU A 22 -12.55 35.87 -21.49
N ARG A 23 -12.80 37.08 -22.03
CA ARG A 23 -13.24 37.26 -23.42
C ARG A 23 -12.16 36.87 -24.43
N SER A 24 -10.88 37.17 -24.15
CA SER A 24 -9.77 36.76 -25.01
C SER A 24 -9.58 35.24 -25.02
N GLU A 25 -9.68 34.59 -23.86
CA GLU A 25 -9.68 33.13 -23.76
C GLU A 25 -10.85 32.51 -24.56
N TRP A 26 -12.07 33.07 -24.47
CA TRP A 26 -13.19 32.58 -25.26
C TRP A 26 -12.97 32.70 -26.76
N ALA A 27 -12.37 33.80 -27.22
CA ALA A 27 -12.04 33.97 -28.63
C ALA A 27 -10.97 32.96 -29.07
N PHE A 28 -9.93 32.78 -28.25
CA PHE A 28 -8.87 31.80 -28.49
C PHE A 28 -9.43 30.38 -28.63
N TRP A 29 -10.25 29.92 -27.68
CA TRP A 29 -10.78 28.56 -27.69
C TRP A 29 -11.81 28.34 -28.79
N ARG A 30 -12.67 29.32 -29.11
CA ARG A 30 -13.62 29.20 -30.23
C ARG A 30 -12.90 28.99 -31.57
N HIS A 31 -11.75 29.61 -31.76
CA HIS A 31 -10.98 29.44 -32.99
C HIS A 31 -10.08 28.20 -32.97
N THR A 32 -9.51 27.87 -31.81
CA THR A 32 -8.48 26.84 -31.69
C THR A 32 -9.09 25.45 -31.53
N ALA A 33 -10.17 25.31 -30.77
CA ALA A 33 -10.78 24.02 -30.46
C ALA A 33 -11.15 23.21 -31.71
N GLU A 34 -11.77 23.87 -32.68
CA GLU A 34 -12.20 23.26 -33.94
C GLU A 34 -11.02 22.70 -34.75
N LYS A 35 -9.88 23.41 -34.77
CA LYS A 35 -8.67 22.97 -35.47
C LYS A 35 -8.09 21.66 -34.93
N TYR A 36 -8.37 21.35 -33.67
CA TYR A 36 -7.89 20.13 -33.01
C TYR A 36 -9.01 19.09 -32.82
N GLY A 37 -10.17 19.28 -33.46
CA GLY A 37 -11.30 18.35 -33.37
C GLY A 37 -12.01 18.35 -32.00
N PHE A 38 -11.76 19.35 -31.16
CA PHE A 38 -12.56 19.55 -29.96
C PHE A 38 -13.94 20.09 -30.36
N GLY A 39 -15.01 19.49 -29.82
CA GLY A 39 -16.39 19.94 -30.04
C GLY A 39 -16.72 21.25 -29.31
N ARG A 40 -17.97 21.40 -28.87
CA ARG A 40 -18.41 22.59 -28.12
C ARG A 40 -17.54 22.82 -26.87
N THR A 41 -16.79 23.91 -26.84
CA THR A 41 -15.99 24.34 -25.69
C THR A 41 -16.71 25.41 -24.89
N GLU A 42 -16.94 25.16 -23.61
CA GLU A 42 -17.45 26.14 -22.67
C GLU A 42 -16.41 26.41 -21.58
N LEU A 43 -15.97 27.66 -21.49
CA LEU A 43 -15.11 28.13 -20.42
C LEU A 43 -15.93 29.12 -19.59
N LEU A 44 -16.26 28.79 -18.36
CA LEU A 44 -17.00 29.71 -17.47
C LEU A 44 -16.28 29.81 -16.13
N PRO A 45 -16.40 30.95 -15.43
CA PRO A 45 -15.99 31.02 -14.03
C PRO A 45 -16.74 29.96 -13.21
N ILE A 46 -16.05 29.40 -12.21
CA ILE A 46 -16.67 28.48 -11.25
C ILE A 46 -17.81 29.21 -10.53
N LYS A 47 -19.03 28.66 -10.64
CA LYS A 47 -20.26 29.24 -10.06
C LYS A 47 -20.36 29.12 -8.54
N SER A 48 -19.74 28.09 -7.98
CA SER A 48 -19.99 27.60 -6.62
C SER A 48 -18.76 27.76 -5.72
N THR A 49 -18.52 26.84 -4.79
CA THR A 49 -17.34 26.83 -3.89
C THR A 49 -16.20 25.97 -4.46
N GLY A 50 -15.00 26.09 -3.89
CA GLY A 50 -13.90 25.19 -4.21
C GLY A 50 -14.23 23.72 -3.90
N GLU A 51 -15.04 23.47 -2.87
CA GLU A 51 -15.52 22.13 -2.51
C GLU A 51 -16.43 21.55 -3.59
N ALA A 52 -17.35 22.33 -4.13
CA ALA A 52 -18.22 21.89 -5.22
C ALA A 52 -17.43 21.52 -6.49
N VAL A 53 -16.31 22.19 -6.76
CA VAL A 53 -15.39 21.81 -7.83
C VAL A 53 -14.71 20.48 -7.51
N ALA A 54 -14.25 20.30 -6.28
CA ALA A 54 -13.62 19.05 -5.83
C ALA A 54 -14.61 17.87 -5.90
N GLU A 55 -15.86 18.06 -5.48
CA GLU A 55 -16.93 17.07 -5.57
C GLU A 55 -17.23 16.71 -7.03
N TYR A 56 -17.38 17.72 -7.90
CA TYR A 56 -17.61 17.50 -9.31
C TYR A 56 -16.48 16.68 -9.95
N VAL A 57 -15.23 17.11 -9.79
CA VAL A 57 -14.06 16.39 -10.32
C VAL A 57 -13.96 14.99 -9.73
N GLY A 58 -14.18 14.84 -8.42
CA GLY A 58 -14.21 13.55 -7.71
C GLY A 58 -15.24 12.59 -8.27
N LYS A 59 -16.46 13.07 -8.58
CA LYS A 59 -17.52 12.28 -9.21
C LYS A 59 -17.10 11.70 -10.56
N TYR A 60 -16.44 12.49 -11.41
CA TYR A 60 -15.96 11.99 -12.70
C TYR A 60 -14.81 10.99 -12.56
N ILE A 61 -13.84 11.26 -11.67
CA ILE A 61 -12.78 10.31 -11.35
C ILE A 61 -13.38 8.98 -10.85
N GLY A 62 -14.35 9.06 -9.95
CA GLY A 62 -15.04 7.91 -9.36
C GLY A 62 -15.74 7.02 -10.40
N LYS A 63 -16.42 7.62 -11.38
CA LYS A 63 -17.08 6.87 -12.48
C LYS A 63 -16.13 5.96 -13.25
N HIS A 64 -14.85 6.31 -13.35
CA HIS A 64 -13.87 5.52 -14.09
C HIS A 64 -13.19 4.43 -13.26
N ILE A 65 -13.31 4.42 -11.93
CA ILE A 65 -12.63 3.44 -11.06
C ILE A 65 -13.13 2.00 -11.30
N GLY A 66 -14.36 1.82 -11.82
CA GLY A 66 -14.94 0.50 -12.14
C GLY A 66 -14.97 0.12 -13.63
N ASN A 67 -14.69 1.07 -14.53
CA ASN A 67 -14.86 0.87 -15.98
C ASN A 67 -13.52 0.72 -16.72
N ARG A 68 -12.47 0.29 -16.00
CA ARG A 68 -11.14 0.14 -16.59
C ARG A 68 -11.01 -1.19 -17.30
N LEU A 69 -10.42 -1.15 -18.48
CA LEU A 69 -10.09 -2.33 -19.24
C LEU A 69 -8.73 -2.90 -18.77
N PRO A 70 -8.45 -4.20 -18.97
CA PRO A 70 -7.15 -4.78 -18.63
C PRO A 70 -5.96 -4.06 -19.28
N GLN A 71 -6.15 -3.50 -20.48
CA GLN A 71 -5.15 -2.72 -21.21
C GLN A 71 -4.83 -1.38 -20.53
N ASP A 72 -5.75 -0.83 -19.74
CA ASP A 72 -5.53 0.40 -18.98
C ASP A 72 -4.60 0.17 -17.78
N LYS A 73 -4.17 -1.06 -17.50
CA LYS A 73 -3.30 -1.37 -16.37
C LYS A 73 -2.02 -0.54 -16.45
N GLY A 74 -1.77 0.26 -15.39
CA GLY A 74 -0.62 1.16 -15.31
C GLY A 74 -0.87 2.58 -15.81
N ALA A 75 -1.97 2.84 -16.54
CA ALA A 75 -2.35 4.20 -16.92
C ALA A 75 -2.76 5.01 -15.68
N ARG A 76 -2.30 6.27 -15.61
CA ARG A 76 -2.63 7.18 -14.51
C ARG A 76 -4.02 7.78 -14.74
N LEU A 77 -4.88 7.69 -13.73
CA LEU A 77 -6.23 8.28 -13.78
C LEU A 77 -6.20 9.81 -13.62
N VAL A 78 -5.23 10.33 -12.86
CA VAL A 78 -5.09 11.75 -12.58
C VAL A 78 -3.62 12.15 -12.77
N ARG A 79 -3.40 13.26 -13.48
CA ARG A 79 -2.09 13.93 -13.56
C ARG A 79 -2.21 15.30 -12.94
N TYR A 80 -1.28 15.59 -12.04
CA TYR A 80 -1.19 16.87 -11.36
C TYR A 80 -0.20 17.79 -12.08
N SER A 81 -0.48 19.09 -12.09
CA SER A 81 0.44 20.12 -12.59
C SER A 81 1.68 20.24 -11.69
N ARG A 82 2.75 20.82 -12.21
CA ARG A 82 3.99 21.01 -11.44
C ARG A 82 3.71 21.93 -10.24
N GLY A 83 4.08 21.50 -9.03
CA GLY A 83 3.94 22.29 -7.80
C GLY A 83 2.60 22.18 -7.07
N THR A 84 1.63 21.41 -7.58
CA THR A 84 0.36 21.20 -6.85
C THR A 84 0.51 20.15 -5.75
N ASN A 85 -0.06 20.43 -4.58
CA ASN A 85 -0.13 19.48 -3.47
C ASN A 85 -0.89 18.22 -3.89
N ARG A 86 -0.25 17.06 -3.73
CA ARG A 86 -0.86 15.76 -4.01
C ARG A 86 -1.54 15.28 -2.74
N ALA A 87 -2.87 15.16 -2.78
CA ALA A 87 -3.58 14.41 -1.75
C ALA A 87 -3.18 12.94 -1.88
N THR A 88 -2.42 12.43 -0.92
CA THR A 88 -2.15 10.99 -0.84
C THR A 88 -3.24 10.36 0.00
N ALA A 89 -4.06 9.50 -0.60
CA ALA A 89 -4.77 8.53 0.21
C ALA A 89 -3.68 7.66 0.87
N ARG A 90 -3.68 7.55 2.20
CA ARG A 90 -2.92 6.50 2.92
C ARG A 90 -3.60 5.15 2.63
N PHE A 91 -3.61 4.78 1.36
CA PHE A 91 -4.21 3.55 0.87
C PHE A 91 -3.13 2.47 0.84
N SER A 92 -3.54 1.25 1.17
CA SER A 92 -2.66 0.10 1.11
C SER A 92 -3.41 -1.05 0.47
N TRP A 93 -2.74 -1.78 -0.44
CA TRP A 93 -3.37 -2.88 -1.16
C TRP A 93 -3.75 -4.02 -0.20
N CYS A 94 -4.97 -4.52 -0.33
CA CYS A 94 -5.47 -5.72 0.34
C CYS A 94 -5.47 -6.91 -0.65
N THR A 95 -4.31 -7.20 -1.23
CA THR A 95 -4.11 -8.39 -2.08
C THR A 95 -3.48 -9.52 -1.26
N PRO A 96 -3.65 -10.80 -1.64
CA PRO A 96 -3.02 -11.91 -0.93
C PRO A 96 -1.50 -11.77 -0.78
N GLY A 97 -0.80 -11.27 -1.81
CA GLY A 97 0.64 -10.98 -1.74
C GLY A 97 0.99 -9.83 -0.79
N ALA A 98 0.21 -8.74 -0.78
CA ALA A 98 0.43 -7.64 0.15
C ALA A 98 0.14 -8.04 1.60
N ALA A 99 -0.88 -8.86 1.84
CA ALA A 99 -1.18 -9.44 3.14
C ALA A 99 -0.03 -10.35 3.61
N LEU A 100 0.43 -11.26 2.74
CA LEU A 100 1.56 -12.15 3.02
C LEU A 100 2.81 -11.37 3.41
N TRP A 101 3.17 -10.35 2.62
CA TRP A 101 4.32 -9.51 2.91
C TRP A 101 4.26 -8.89 4.31
N ARG A 102 3.11 -8.33 4.70
CA ARG A 102 2.92 -7.74 6.04
C ARG A 102 3.01 -8.80 7.14
N THR A 103 2.47 -9.99 6.92
CA THR A 103 2.61 -11.12 7.86
C THR A 103 4.08 -11.50 8.05
N LYS A 104 4.84 -11.66 6.96
CA LYS A 104 6.27 -12.00 7.00
C LYS A 104 7.10 -10.90 7.67
N LEU A 105 6.83 -9.64 7.32
CA LEU A 105 7.47 -8.48 7.94
C LEU A 105 7.18 -8.42 9.45
N GLY A 106 5.92 -8.65 9.85
CA GLY A 106 5.53 -8.70 11.25
C GLY A 106 6.24 -9.82 12.01
N LEU A 107 6.45 -10.98 11.38
CA LEU A 107 7.22 -12.07 11.98
C LEU A 107 8.69 -11.70 12.18
N LEU A 108 9.31 -11.07 11.17
CA LEU A 108 10.68 -10.57 11.28
C LEU A 108 10.81 -9.50 12.37
N CYS A 109 9.86 -8.57 12.46
CA CYS A 109 9.84 -7.57 13.53
C CYS A 109 9.76 -8.23 14.91
N ARG A 110 8.87 -9.21 15.10
CA ARG A 110 8.77 -9.96 16.37
C ARG A 110 10.07 -10.69 16.70
N ALA A 111 10.69 -11.34 15.72
CA ALA A 111 11.98 -12.02 15.91
C ALA A 111 13.12 -11.06 16.29
N LEU A 112 13.02 -9.78 15.91
CA LEU A 112 13.96 -8.71 16.28
C LEU A 112 13.55 -7.96 17.56
N GLY A 113 12.45 -8.35 18.22
CA GLY A 113 11.93 -7.68 19.42
C GLY A 113 11.32 -6.31 19.16
N LEU A 114 10.81 -6.08 17.94
CA LEU A 114 10.20 -4.81 17.51
C LEU A 114 8.67 -4.89 17.55
N THR A 115 8.03 -3.76 17.85
CA THR A 115 6.59 -3.57 17.87
C THR A 115 6.11 -2.80 16.62
N SER A 116 4.79 -2.75 16.40
CA SER A 116 4.19 -1.98 15.30
C SER A 116 4.57 -0.51 15.30
N ASP A 117 4.88 0.04 16.46
CA ASP A 117 5.04 1.48 16.63
C ASP A 117 6.50 1.91 16.40
N ASN A 118 7.46 1.03 16.72
CA ASN A 118 8.88 1.35 16.69
C ASN A 118 9.64 0.80 15.47
N TYR A 119 9.11 -0.21 14.76
CA TYR A 119 9.90 -0.95 13.78
C TYR A 119 10.38 -0.06 12.62
N THR A 120 9.57 0.92 12.22
CA THR A 120 9.89 1.80 11.07
C THR A 120 11.10 2.69 11.38
N GLU A 121 11.17 3.24 12.58
CA GLU A 121 12.28 4.07 13.04
C GLU A 121 13.55 3.23 13.19
N LYS A 122 13.43 2.07 13.84
CA LYS A 122 14.56 1.14 14.04
C LYS A 122 15.11 0.58 12.73
N PHE A 123 14.25 0.27 11.76
CA PHE A 123 14.71 -0.18 10.45
C PHE A 123 15.39 0.94 9.67
N ARG A 124 14.91 2.18 9.79
CA ARG A 124 15.60 3.33 9.21
C ARG A 124 16.96 3.57 9.85
N GLU A 125 17.08 3.41 11.16
CA GLU A 125 18.33 3.49 11.91
C GLU A 125 19.33 2.40 11.48
N TRP A 126 18.89 1.14 11.38
CA TRP A 126 19.76 -0.01 11.13
C TRP A 126 20.13 -0.23 9.66
N TYR A 127 19.16 -0.03 8.75
CA TYR A 127 19.33 -0.37 7.33
C TYR A 127 19.32 0.86 6.41
N GLY A 128 18.99 2.04 6.94
CA GLY A 128 18.94 3.31 6.22
C GLY A 128 17.56 3.64 5.64
N ALA A 129 17.48 4.76 4.92
CA ALA A 129 16.22 5.28 4.36
C ALA A 129 15.54 4.34 3.35
N ARG A 130 16.29 3.40 2.75
CA ARG A 130 15.80 2.39 1.80
C ARG A 130 15.67 0.99 2.42
N TRP A 131 15.47 0.91 3.74
CA TRP A 131 15.41 -0.36 4.48
C TRP A 131 14.49 -1.40 3.84
N SER A 132 13.36 -0.97 3.26
CA SER A 132 12.38 -1.86 2.63
C SER A 132 12.96 -2.64 1.46
N HIS A 133 13.83 -2.02 0.65
CA HIS A 133 14.52 -2.69 -0.45
C HIS A 133 15.62 -3.62 0.04
N THR A 134 16.33 -3.24 1.11
CA THR A 134 17.37 -4.07 1.72
C THR A 134 16.78 -5.33 2.35
N LEU A 135 15.72 -5.18 3.14
CA LEU A 135 15.07 -6.29 3.81
C LEU A 135 14.16 -7.09 2.89
N ALA A 136 13.84 -6.58 1.69
CA ALA A 136 12.92 -7.25 0.80
C ALA A 136 13.25 -8.71 0.49
N PRO A 137 14.47 -9.05 0.03
CA PRO A 137 14.84 -10.45 -0.21
C PRO A 137 14.78 -11.31 1.06
N ILE A 138 15.09 -10.73 2.22
CA ILE A 138 15.05 -11.44 3.52
C ILE A 138 13.59 -11.76 3.89
N VAL A 139 12.71 -10.76 3.81
CA VAL A 139 11.28 -10.91 4.07
C VAL A 139 10.64 -11.88 3.08
N GLU A 140 11.04 -11.86 1.81
CA GLU A 140 10.52 -12.77 0.80
C GLU A 140 10.94 -14.23 1.02
N SER A 141 12.17 -14.45 1.51
CA SER A 141 12.68 -15.79 1.85
C SER A 141 11.96 -16.44 3.04
N LEU A 142 11.36 -15.62 3.92
CA LEU A 142 10.68 -16.09 5.11
C LEU A 142 9.42 -16.90 4.74
N ARG A 143 9.18 -18.01 5.43
CA ARG A 143 7.94 -18.79 5.33
C ARG A 143 7.23 -18.79 6.68
N PRO A 144 6.00 -18.25 6.78
CA PRO A 144 5.25 -18.26 8.03
C PRO A 144 4.71 -19.67 8.34
N LEU A 145 4.46 -19.94 9.62
CA LEU A 145 3.77 -21.18 10.05
C LEU A 145 2.28 -21.16 9.72
N GLN A 146 1.70 -19.96 9.59
CA GLN A 146 0.31 -19.75 9.23
C GLN A 146 0.21 -18.65 8.17
N TYR A 147 -0.56 -18.91 7.13
CA TYR A 147 -0.81 -17.98 6.03
C TYR A 147 -2.15 -17.27 6.22
N PRO A 148 -2.24 -15.98 5.85
CA PRO A 148 -3.50 -15.23 5.95
C PRO A 148 -4.57 -15.70 4.96
N SER A 149 -4.19 -16.41 3.90
CA SER A 149 -5.10 -16.99 2.91
C SER A 149 -4.40 -18.12 2.15
N HIS A 150 -5.16 -19.05 1.57
CA HIS A 150 -4.60 -20.10 0.72
C HIS A 150 -3.89 -19.50 -0.50
N ARG A 151 -4.43 -18.43 -1.09
CA ARG A 151 -3.78 -17.71 -2.19
C ARG A 151 -2.44 -17.11 -1.80
N ALA A 152 -2.29 -16.64 -0.56
CA ALA A 152 -0.99 -16.21 -0.05
C ALA A 152 -0.01 -17.39 0.04
N MET A 153 -0.46 -18.55 0.52
CA MET A 153 0.35 -19.76 0.58
C MET A 153 0.83 -20.22 -0.81
N GLN A 154 -0.02 -20.13 -1.83
CA GLN A 154 0.34 -20.46 -3.22
C GLN A 154 1.45 -19.58 -3.80
N ASN A 155 1.59 -18.33 -3.35
CA ASN A 155 2.70 -17.48 -3.80
C ASN A 155 4.06 -18.06 -3.35
N ASP A 156 4.11 -18.68 -2.17
CA ASP A 156 5.32 -19.30 -1.63
C ASP A 156 5.53 -20.73 -2.12
N TYR A 157 4.43 -21.45 -2.39
CA TYR A 157 4.40 -22.82 -2.87
C TYR A 157 3.49 -22.96 -4.10
N PRO A 158 3.97 -22.57 -5.30
CA PRO A 158 3.15 -22.59 -6.52
C PRO A 158 2.73 -23.99 -6.95
N ALA A 159 3.43 -25.03 -6.47
CA ALA A 159 3.12 -26.43 -6.75
C ALA A 159 1.96 -26.99 -5.92
N LEU A 160 1.47 -26.27 -4.90
CA LEU A 160 0.30 -26.70 -4.13
C LEU A 160 -0.95 -26.66 -5.01
N THR A 161 -1.75 -27.72 -4.93
CA THR A 161 -3.01 -27.82 -5.64
C THR A 161 -3.91 -26.62 -5.33
N PRO A 162 -4.73 -26.17 -6.29
CA PRO A 162 -5.70 -25.11 -6.03
C PRO A 162 -6.58 -25.48 -4.83
N PRO A 163 -7.00 -24.48 -4.06
CA PRO A 163 -7.81 -24.72 -2.87
C PRO A 163 -9.10 -25.46 -3.26
N PRO A 164 -9.71 -26.22 -2.33
CA PRO A 164 -11.04 -26.78 -2.51
C PRO A 164 -12.00 -25.70 -3.01
N LYS A 165 -12.96 -26.06 -3.87
CA LYS A 165 -14.00 -25.12 -4.28
C LYS A 165 -14.75 -24.67 -3.03
N TYR A 166 -14.73 -23.37 -2.77
CA TYR A 166 -15.55 -22.77 -1.71
C TYR A 166 -17.00 -23.20 -1.87
N THR A 167 -17.56 -23.82 -0.84
CA THR A 167 -19.00 -24.05 -0.73
C THR A 167 -19.53 -23.16 0.39
N ARG A 168 -20.71 -22.58 0.21
CA ARG A 168 -21.32 -21.71 1.23
C ARG A 168 -21.56 -22.45 2.56
N SER A 169 -21.62 -23.78 2.50
CA SER A 169 -21.78 -24.72 3.61
C SER A 169 -20.49 -24.99 4.40
N ASP A 170 -19.32 -24.62 3.88
CA ASP A 170 -18.03 -24.74 4.57
C ASP A 170 -17.24 -23.41 4.49
N PRO A 171 -17.40 -22.53 5.50
CA PRO A 171 -16.71 -21.24 5.55
C PRO A 171 -15.18 -21.37 5.62
N ASP A 172 -14.67 -22.46 6.21
CA ASP A 172 -13.24 -22.73 6.39
C ASP A 172 -12.57 -23.11 5.06
N SER A 173 -13.35 -23.60 4.10
CA SER A 173 -12.93 -23.81 2.71
C SER A 173 -12.79 -22.50 1.90
N ASN A 174 -12.99 -21.31 2.48
CA ASN A 174 -12.79 -20.05 1.74
C ASN A 174 -11.29 -19.79 1.50
N PRO A 175 -10.81 -19.82 0.24
CA PRO A 175 -9.39 -19.67 -0.06
C PRO A 175 -8.82 -18.27 0.19
N ASN A 176 -9.69 -17.28 0.39
CA ASN A 176 -9.32 -15.89 0.64
C ASN A 176 -9.35 -15.53 2.13
N THR A 177 -9.84 -16.41 2.99
CA THR A 177 -9.91 -16.23 4.46
C THR A 177 -8.97 -17.22 5.12
N GLY A 178 -8.26 -16.82 6.18
CA GLY A 178 -7.32 -17.67 6.92
C GLY A 178 -7.66 -17.71 8.42
N PRO A 179 -6.83 -18.36 9.25
CA PRO A 179 -5.46 -18.80 8.97
C PRO A 179 -5.34 -20.19 8.33
N TRP A 180 -4.46 -20.33 7.33
CA TRP A 180 -4.09 -21.63 6.72
C TRP A 180 -2.77 -22.12 7.28
N ALA A 181 -2.72 -23.36 7.79
CA ALA A 181 -1.50 -23.95 8.31
C ALA A 181 -0.48 -24.22 7.19
N ASN A 182 0.81 -23.98 7.46
CA ASN A 182 1.86 -24.33 6.52
C ASN A 182 2.03 -25.86 6.45
N PRO A 183 1.98 -26.47 5.25
CA PRO A 183 2.17 -27.92 5.08
C PRO A 183 3.58 -28.39 5.46
N PHE A 184 4.57 -27.50 5.44
CA PHE A 184 5.98 -27.79 5.77
C PHE A 184 6.45 -26.95 6.97
N PRO A 185 6.01 -27.30 8.20
CA PRO A 185 6.27 -26.49 9.38
C PRO A 185 7.76 -26.44 9.77
N GLU A 186 8.53 -27.50 9.50
CA GLU A 186 9.97 -27.51 9.84
C GLU A 186 10.78 -26.61 8.91
N GLU A 187 10.53 -26.70 7.60
CA GLU A 187 11.15 -25.79 6.62
C GLU A 187 10.83 -24.32 6.94
N ALA A 188 9.59 -24.06 7.38
CA ALA A 188 9.18 -22.74 7.82
C ALA A 188 10.00 -22.24 9.00
N ARG A 189 10.23 -23.05 10.04
CA ARG A 189 11.09 -22.68 11.18
C ARG A 189 12.53 -22.40 10.73
N GLN A 190 13.09 -23.26 9.88
CA GLN A 190 14.44 -23.06 9.36
C GLN A 190 14.56 -21.76 8.55
N SER A 191 13.54 -21.43 7.73
CA SER A 191 13.51 -20.18 6.98
C SER A 191 13.49 -18.95 7.90
N GLN A 192 12.78 -19.02 9.03
CA GLN A 192 12.69 -17.93 10.00
C GLN A 192 14.03 -17.71 10.71
N ILE A 193 14.71 -18.79 11.10
CA ILE A 193 16.04 -18.72 11.71
C ILE A 193 17.05 -18.10 10.73
N ARG A 194 17.04 -18.56 9.46
CA ARG A 194 17.92 -18.01 8.40
C ARG A 194 17.64 -16.54 8.13
N ALA A 195 16.36 -16.15 8.01
CA ALA A 195 15.97 -14.77 7.77
C ALA A 195 16.36 -13.84 8.93
N TRP A 196 16.18 -14.30 10.17
CA TRP A 196 16.63 -13.56 11.35
C TRP A 196 18.15 -13.38 11.38
N ALA A 197 18.91 -14.44 11.13
CA ALA A 197 20.36 -14.37 11.07
C ALA A 197 20.85 -13.43 9.95
N ALA A 198 20.23 -13.51 8.77
CA ALA A 198 20.54 -12.63 7.64
C ALA A 198 20.24 -11.15 7.94
N ALA A 199 19.14 -10.86 8.64
CA ALA A 199 18.80 -9.50 9.05
C ALA A 199 19.83 -8.94 10.05
N LEU A 200 20.29 -9.76 10.99
CA LEU A 200 21.34 -9.35 11.93
C LEU A 200 22.70 -9.14 11.27
N ASP A 201 23.09 -10.00 10.33
CA ASP A 201 24.31 -9.83 9.54
C ASP A 201 24.26 -8.53 8.71
N GLU A 202 23.13 -8.26 8.04
CA GLU A 202 22.92 -7.04 7.29
C GLU A 202 23.02 -5.79 8.16
N ARG A 203 22.47 -5.85 9.38
CA ARG A 203 22.59 -4.77 10.37
C ARG A 203 24.05 -4.54 10.74
N GLU A 204 24.82 -5.59 11.02
CA GLU A 204 26.24 -5.47 11.41
C GLU A 204 27.11 -4.93 10.27
N ARG A 205 26.84 -5.34 9.02
CA ARG A 205 27.57 -4.86 7.85
C ARG A 205 27.45 -3.35 7.69
N ARG A 206 26.28 -2.79 7.99
CA ARG A 206 25.96 -1.36 7.85
C ARG A 206 26.38 -0.52 9.06
N GLN A 207 26.63 -1.13 10.21
CA GLN A 207 27.14 -0.41 11.37
C GLN A 207 28.58 0.09 11.13
N PRO A 208 28.90 1.34 11.50
CA PRO A 208 30.25 1.86 11.43
C PRO A 208 31.19 1.04 12.33
N ARG A 209 32.44 0.88 11.88
CA ARG A 209 33.44 -0.04 12.45
C ARG A 209 33.67 0.12 13.98
N ASN A 210 33.39 1.30 14.53
CA ASN A 210 33.56 1.62 15.95
C ASN A 210 32.47 0.97 16.86
N ASN A 211 31.28 0.67 16.33
CA ASN A 211 30.17 0.06 17.09
C ASN A 211 30.16 -1.48 17.07
N ARG A 212 31.07 -2.12 16.30
CA ARG A 212 31.08 -3.58 16.16
C ARG A 212 31.56 -4.32 17.42
N ARG A 213 32.42 -3.69 18.22
CA ARG A 213 32.95 -4.27 19.48
C ARG A 213 31.88 -4.40 20.57
N THR A 214 30.92 -3.48 20.65
CA THR A 214 29.85 -3.50 21.66
C THR A 214 28.76 -4.53 21.35
N ASP A 215 28.49 -4.82 20.07
CA ASP A 215 27.47 -5.79 19.66
C ASP A 215 27.99 -7.24 19.65
N ALA A 216 29.28 -7.48 19.42
CA ALA A 216 29.89 -8.81 19.57
C ALA A 216 29.78 -9.35 21.01
N ALA A 217 29.84 -8.47 22.01
CA ALA A 217 29.61 -8.82 23.42
C ALA A 217 28.13 -9.15 23.75
N ARG A 218 27.16 -8.69 22.93
CA ARG A 218 25.75 -9.10 23.05
C ARG A 218 25.44 -10.46 22.42
N ARG A 219 26.32 -10.95 21.53
CA ARG A 219 26.20 -12.30 20.94
C ARG A 219 26.51 -13.40 21.95
N THR A 220 27.41 -13.15 22.90
CA THR A 220 27.79 -14.10 23.94
C THR A 220 26.82 -14.13 25.12
N SER A 221 25.99 -13.10 25.31
CA SER A 221 24.83 -13.21 26.20
C SER A 221 23.74 -14.05 25.52
N THR A 222 23.67 -15.31 25.93
CA THR A 222 22.72 -16.38 25.58
C THR A 222 21.25 -16.05 25.88
N THR A 223 20.80 -14.83 25.59
CA THR A 223 19.44 -14.35 25.89
C THR A 223 18.58 -14.24 24.64
N GLY A 224 19.19 -13.99 23.47
CA GLY A 224 18.46 -13.89 22.19
C GLY A 224 17.96 -15.24 21.65
N PHE A 225 18.73 -16.31 21.84
CA PHE A 225 18.36 -17.65 21.35
C PHE A 225 17.55 -18.46 22.37
N SER A 226 17.72 -18.18 23.67
CA SER A 226 16.81 -18.71 24.71
C SER A 226 15.38 -18.20 24.49
N ALA A 227 15.23 -16.94 24.05
CA ALA A 227 13.94 -16.38 23.63
C ALA A 227 13.37 -16.96 22.32
N LEU A 228 14.12 -17.76 21.55
CA LEU A 228 13.62 -18.49 20.36
C LEU A 228 13.34 -19.96 20.68
N ARG A 229 14.10 -20.60 21.59
CA ARG A 229 13.83 -21.98 22.07
C ARG A 229 12.72 -22.05 23.14
N ALA A 230 12.64 -21.05 24.03
CA ALA A 230 11.57 -20.95 25.03
C ALA A 230 10.26 -20.42 24.44
N TRP A 231 10.25 -20.03 23.17
CA TRP A 231 9.10 -19.43 22.50
C TRP A 231 8.52 -20.37 21.47
N SER A 232 7.81 -21.37 22.00
CA SER A 232 6.67 -21.95 21.33
C SER A 232 5.39 -21.31 21.92
N PRO A 233 4.85 -20.21 21.36
CA PRO A 233 3.48 -19.82 21.62
C PRO A 233 2.67 -20.00 20.33
N ASN A 234 2.67 -21.21 19.78
CA ASN A 234 1.52 -21.65 19.00
C ASN A 234 0.76 -22.61 19.89
N ILE A 235 -0.21 -22.08 20.65
CA ILE A 235 -1.56 -22.66 20.88
C ILE A 235 -2.44 -21.65 21.68
N ALA A 236 -1.91 -20.71 22.46
CA ALA A 236 -2.76 -19.97 23.42
C ALA A 236 -3.52 -18.71 22.91
N TRP A 237 -3.10 -18.02 21.84
CA TRP A 237 -3.74 -16.73 21.46
C TRP A 237 -4.64 -16.76 20.22
N ILE A 238 -4.82 -17.91 19.57
CA ILE A 238 -5.90 -18.08 18.57
C ILE A 238 -7.22 -18.48 19.24
N ALA A 239 -7.19 -18.98 20.49
CA ALA A 239 -8.38 -19.24 21.28
C ALA A 239 -9.00 -17.97 21.91
N GLN A 240 -8.24 -16.88 22.05
CA GLN A 240 -8.68 -15.68 22.78
C GLN A 240 -9.32 -14.61 21.90
N THR A 241 -9.13 -14.66 20.58
CA THR A 241 -9.85 -13.77 19.63
C THR A 241 -11.16 -14.36 19.11
N ALA A 242 -11.54 -15.56 19.57
CA ALA A 242 -12.82 -16.21 19.29
C ALA A 242 -13.81 -16.13 20.46
N ASN A 243 -13.41 -15.58 21.62
CA ASN A 243 -14.23 -15.55 22.84
C ASN A 243 -14.52 -14.14 23.38
N ASP A 244 -14.09 -13.08 22.70
CA ASP A 244 -14.43 -11.69 23.03
C ASP A 244 -15.26 -11.05 21.88
N GLY A 245 -16.32 -11.75 21.48
CA GLY A 245 -17.36 -11.31 20.55
C GLY A 245 -18.71 -11.91 20.93
#